data_AF-A0AAW7CS73-F1
#
_entry.id   AF-A0AAW7CS73-F1
#
_cell.length_a   1.000
_cell.length_b   1.000
_cell.length_c   1.000
_cell.angle_alpha   90.00
_cell.angle_beta   90.00
_cell.angle_gamma   90.00
#
_symmetry.space_group_name_H-M   'P 1'
#
loop_
_entity.id
_entity.type
_entity.pdbx_description
1 polymer ?
#
loop_
_entity_poly.entity_id
_entity_poly.type
_entity_poly.pdbx_seq_one_letter_code
_entity_poly.pdbx_strand_id
1 'polypeptide(L)'
;SIQQVRVPQVYAKLREGDLGGDGALLGGQNVLLSAEQDITGSGNIVGRDVTQLSARTLINSGSISGNRVSLLAGEDILNTGGQILGGKAVSLLAGRNITSETTTRSDGVNRWVDRRAGIYSEGADGHLTLRALNNITLTGSDIRNAGENGKTSLTAGHDLRLDTVSTVRSQESDWGKDNWRREHIQTESGTRIHAAGDLVLSAGRDISATAADVTTDAALTAQAGRDLRLNAGNSVTDLAEHSKESSRGLLSGHSSERHDEVHTRQAVSTELSGETVHLQSGRDISVSGSNVVSSGNLALQAGRGLDITT
;
A
#
# COMPACT_ATOMS: atom_id res chain seq x y z
N SER A 1 30.29 -24.91 -46.18
CA SER A 1 28.92 -25.20 -45.74
C SER A 1 28.44 -24.00 -44.95
N ILE A 2 27.39 -23.30 -45.39
CA ILE A 2 26.88 -22.09 -44.72
C ILE A 2 25.63 -22.51 -43.96
N GLN A 3 25.69 -22.45 -42.62
CA GLN A 3 24.59 -22.84 -41.75
C GLN A 3 23.63 -21.66 -41.59
N GLN A 4 22.44 -21.75 -42.19
CA GLN A 4 21.34 -20.84 -41.89
C GLN A 4 20.73 -21.20 -40.55
N VAL A 5 20.93 -20.35 -39.55
CA VAL A 5 20.24 -20.44 -38.25
C VAL A 5 18.99 -19.59 -38.33
N ARG A 6 17.82 -20.20 -38.06
CA ARG A 6 16.56 -19.45 -37.96
C ARG A 6 16.54 -18.70 -36.64
N VAL A 7 16.61 -17.38 -36.72
CA VAL A 7 16.34 -16.51 -35.58
C VAL A 7 14.82 -16.32 -35.50
N PRO A 8 14.16 -16.59 -34.36
CA PRO A 8 12.75 -16.26 -34.21
C PRO A 8 12.58 -14.74 -34.31
N GLN A 9 11.75 -14.30 -35.26
CA GLN A 9 11.33 -12.91 -35.37
C GLN A 9 9.98 -12.77 -34.68
N VAL A 10 9.93 -12.05 -33.57
CA VAL A 10 8.69 -11.76 -32.85
C VAL A 10 8.15 -10.42 -33.36
N TYR A 11 6.97 -10.44 -33.97
CA TYR A 11 6.28 -9.24 -34.41
C TYR A 11 5.24 -8.83 -33.37
N ALA A 12 5.49 -7.72 -32.67
CA ALA A 12 4.47 -7.07 -31.84
C ALA A 12 3.66 -6.10 -32.71
N LYS A 13 2.35 -6.36 -32.87
CA LYS A 13 1.43 -5.41 -33.52
C LYS A 13 0.86 -4.48 -32.45
N LEU A 14 1.47 -3.31 -32.32
CA LEU A 14 1.08 -2.23 -31.42
C LEU A 14 -0.26 -1.60 -31.85
N ARG A 15 -1.11 -1.26 -30.88
CA ARG A 15 -2.35 -0.48 -31.04
C ARG A 15 -2.33 0.72 -30.09
N GLU A 16 -3.20 1.69 -30.35
CA GLU A 16 -3.39 2.86 -29.49
C GLU A 16 -3.76 2.42 -28.06
N GLY A 17 -3.03 2.91 -27.06
CA GLY A 17 -3.10 2.47 -25.65
C GLY A 17 -2.02 1.48 -25.21
N ASP A 18 -1.25 0.88 -26.14
CA ASP A 18 -0.16 -0.05 -25.80
C ASP A 18 1.15 0.68 -25.38
N LEU A 19 1.27 1.98 -25.66
CA LEU A 19 2.46 2.79 -25.40
C LEU A 19 2.12 3.99 -24.48
N GLY A 20 2.65 3.97 -23.26
CA GLY A 20 2.94 5.17 -22.47
C GLY A 20 4.43 5.53 -22.57
N GLY A 21 4.81 6.74 -22.17
CA GLY A 21 6.22 7.22 -22.16
C GLY A 21 7.12 6.58 -21.08
N ASP A 22 6.78 5.37 -20.62
CA ASP A 22 7.15 4.84 -19.30
C ASP A 22 8.00 3.55 -19.33
N GLY A 23 8.47 3.11 -20.51
CA GLY A 23 9.53 2.10 -20.61
C GLY A 23 9.30 0.98 -21.64
N ALA A 24 10.05 -0.12 -21.49
CA ALA A 24 9.98 -1.29 -22.37
C ALA A 24 8.62 -2.01 -22.25
N LEU A 25 8.10 -2.53 -23.38
CA LEU A 25 6.81 -3.24 -23.45
C LEU A 25 7.00 -4.71 -23.86
N LEU A 26 6.38 -5.61 -23.10
CA LEU A 26 6.10 -6.99 -23.49
C LEU A 26 4.58 -7.15 -23.62
N GLY A 27 4.07 -7.19 -24.86
CA GLY A 27 2.62 -7.17 -25.13
C GLY A 27 2.13 -8.34 -26.00
N GLY A 28 0.93 -8.83 -25.73
CA GLY A 28 0.29 -9.88 -26.53
C GLY A 28 -1.20 -10.08 -26.20
N GLN A 29 -1.89 -10.95 -26.96
CA GLN A 29 -3.23 -11.41 -26.56
C GLN A 29 -3.14 -12.19 -25.24
N ASN A 30 -2.15 -13.07 -25.15
CA ASN A 30 -1.75 -13.76 -23.94
C ASN A 30 -0.24 -13.57 -23.77
N VAL A 31 0.20 -13.28 -22.55
CA VAL A 31 1.61 -13.30 -22.16
C VAL A 31 1.80 -14.45 -21.19
N LEU A 32 2.60 -15.43 -21.59
CA LEU A 32 2.97 -16.58 -20.78
C LEU A 32 4.49 -16.56 -20.66
N LEU A 33 5.01 -16.32 -19.46
CA LEU A 33 6.45 -16.29 -19.20
C LEU A 33 6.77 -17.26 -18.06
N SER A 34 7.79 -18.08 -18.25
CA SER A 34 8.29 -18.99 -17.23
C SER A 34 9.81 -18.92 -17.21
N ALA A 35 10.38 -18.69 -16.03
CA ALA A 35 11.82 -18.65 -15.81
C ALA A 35 12.16 -19.54 -14.61
N GLU A 36 13.32 -20.20 -14.64
CA GLU A 36 13.82 -20.95 -13.48
C GLU A 36 14.34 -20.02 -12.38
N GLN A 37 14.81 -18.84 -12.78
CA GLN A 37 15.31 -17.79 -11.89
C GLN A 37 14.26 -16.69 -11.74
N ASP A 38 14.69 -15.44 -11.65
CA ASP A 38 13.85 -14.30 -11.33
C ASP A 38 13.32 -13.65 -12.61
N ILE A 39 12.11 -13.09 -12.51
CA ILE A 39 11.56 -12.20 -13.54
C ILE A 39 11.51 -10.81 -12.93
N THR A 40 12.13 -9.84 -13.61
CA THR A 40 12.08 -8.42 -13.26
C THR A 40 11.28 -7.64 -14.30
N GLY A 41 10.10 -7.16 -13.91
CA GLY A 41 9.25 -6.27 -14.71
C GLY A 41 9.41 -4.83 -14.25
N SER A 42 10.21 -4.04 -14.97
CA SER A 42 10.35 -2.59 -14.73
C SER A 42 9.61 -1.72 -15.73
N GLY A 43 9.10 -2.32 -16.81
CA GLY A 43 8.27 -1.68 -17.83
C GLY A 43 6.85 -2.24 -17.84
N ASN A 44 6.22 -2.29 -19.01
CA ASN A 44 4.85 -2.75 -19.18
C ASN A 44 4.82 -4.21 -19.65
N ILE A 45 4.14 -5.09 -18.91
CA ILE A 45 3.83 -6.47 -19.30
C ILE A 45 2.31 -6.59 -19.47
N VAL A 46 1.84 -6.75 -20.70
CA VAL A 46 0.42 -6.59 -21.04
C VAL A 46 -0.09 -7.80 -21.85
N GLY A 47 -0.96 -8.60 -21.24
CA GLY A 47 -1.68 -9.69 -21.88
C GLY A 47 -3.16 -9.36 -21.93
N ARG A 48 -3.73 -9.08 -23.10
CA ARG A 48 -5.12 -8.62 -23.23
C ARG A 48 -6.12 -9.52 -22.49
N ASP A 49 -5.99 -10.84 -22.66
CA ASP A 49 -6.81 -11.82 -21.93
C ASP A 49 -6.07 -12.35 -20.71
N VAL A 50 -4.84 -12.83 -20.88
CA VAL A 50 -4.08 -13.49 -19.80
C VAL A 50 -2.66 -12.97 -19.74
N THR A 51 -2.23 -12.63 -18.53
CA THR A 51 -0.82 -12.46 -18.17
C THR A 51 -0.48 -13.47 -17.09
N GLN A 52 0.33 -14.47 -17.44
CA GLN A 52 0.80 -15.49 -16.51
C GLN A 52 2.32 -15.49 -16.45
N LEU A 53 2.87 -15.23 -15.27
CA LEU A 53 4.31 -15.24 -15.02
C LEU A 53 4.62 -16.28 -13.96
N SER A 54 5.64 -17.11 -14.21
CA SER A 54 6.16 -18.07 -13.23
C SER A 54 7.67 -17.97 -13.10
N ALA A 55 8.17 -17.88 -11.88
CA ALA A 55 9.58 -17.70 -11.58
C ALA A 55 9.92 -18.20 -10.17
N ARG A 56 11.21 -18.22 -9.81
CA ARG A 56 11.62 -18.31 -8.40
C ARG A 56 11.14 -17.06 -7.65
N THR A 57 11.52 -15.88 -8.12
CA THR A 57 11.08 -14.59 -7.56
C THR A 57 10.54 -13.68 -8.67
N LEU A 58 9.41 -13.01 -8.40
CA LEU A 58 8.80 -12.03 -9.31
C LEU A 58 8.99 -10.63 -8.74
N ILE A 59 9.69 -9.76 -9.46
CA ILE A 59 9.96 -8.38 -9.05
C ILE A 59 9.24 -7.45 -10.03
N ASN A 60 8.20 -6.77 -9.56
CA ASN A 60 7.50 -5.74 -10.31
C ASN A 60 7.85 -4.35 -9.77
N SER A 61 8.32 -3.51 -10.67
CA SER A 61 8.48 -2.08 -10.46
C SER A 61 7.95 -1.29 -11.67
N GLY A 62 7.16 -1.92 -12.54
CA GLY A 62 6.47 -1.32 -13.67
C GLY A 62 4.97 -1.60 -13.60
N SER A 63 4.37 -1.97 -14.72
CA SER A 63 2.95 -2.35 -14.82
C SER A 63 2.81 -3.76 -15.36
N ILE A 64 2.00 -4.59 -14.68
CA ILE A 64 1.61 -5.92 -15.15
C ILE A 64 0.09 -5.92 -15.27
N SER A 65 -0.43 -6.14 -16.48
CA SER A 65 -1.87 -6.06 -16.71
C SER A 65 -2.42 -7.15 -17.62
N GLY A 66 -3.71 -7.44 -17.44
CA GLY A 66 -4.50 -8.28 -18.33
C GLY A 66 -5.91 -8.51 -17.84
N ASN A 67 -6.76 -9.17 -18.62
CA ASN A 67 -8.10 -9.52 -18.11
C ASN A 67 -8.01 -10.52 -16.94
N ARG A 68 -7.04 -11.43 -16.97
CA ARG A 68 -6.65 -12.26 -15.83
C ARG A 68 -5.13 -12.21 -15.65
N VAL A 69 -4.69 -11.84 -14.45
CA VAL A 69 -3.28 -11.84 -14.07
C VAL A 69 -3.03 -12.98 -13.08
N SER A 70 -2.03 -13.81 -13.37
CA SER A 70 -1.59 -14.93 -12.52
C SER A 70 -0.09 -14.89 -12.33
N LEU A 71 0.35 -14.56 -11.11
CA LEU A 71 1.75 -14.50 -10.72
C LEU A 71 2.05 -15.67 -9.77
N LEU A 72 2.93 -16.58 -10.20
CA LEU A 72 3.32 -17.76 -9.43
C LEU A 72 4.83 -17.72 -9.14
N ALA A 73 5.19 -17.39 -7.91
CA ALA A 73 6.57 -17.40 -7.44
C ALA A 73 6.85 -18.63 -6.56
N GLY A 74 7.95 -19.34 -6.84
CA GLY A 74 8.45 -20.40 -5.95
C GLY A 74 8.92 -19.86 -4.59
N GLU A 75 9.36 -18.60 -4.55
CA GLU A 75 9.80 -17.89 -3.36
C GLU A 75 8.93 -16.65 -3.12
N ASP A 76 9.28 -15.49 -3.69
CA ASP A 76 8.64 -14.22 -3.35
C ASP A 76 8.04 -13.49 -4.54
N ILE A 77 7.03 -12.67 -4.25
CA ILE A 77 6.53 -11.64 -5.16
C ILE A 77 6.79 -10.28 -4.51
N LEU A 78 7.51 -9.41 -5.20
CA LEU A 78 7.83 -8.05 -4.76
C LEU A 78 7.20 -7.05 -5.73
N ASN A 79 6.29 -6.21 -5.24
CA ASN A 79 5.68 -5.12 -6.00
C ASN A 79 6.11 -3.78 -5.40
N THR A 80 7.18 -3.20 -5.92
CA THR A 80 7.81 -1.98 -5.37
C THR A 80 7.46 -0.78 -6.24
N GLY A 81 6.52 0.04 -5.77
CA GLY A 81 5.94 1.17 -6.52
C GLY A 81 5.20 0.77 -7.81
N GLY A 82 5.09 -0.52 -8.09
CA GLY A 82 4.52 -1.09 -9.31
C GLY A 82 3.01 -1.28 -9.25
N GLN A 83 2.44 -1.56 -10.41
CA GLN A 83 1.00 -1.75 -10.60
C GLN A 83 0.72 -3.15 -11.15
N ILE A 84 -0.28 -3.82 -10.58
CA ILE A 84 -0.73 -5.15 -11.01
C ILE A 84 -2.24 -5.09 -11.21
N LEU A 85 -2.71 -5.20 -12.45
CA LEU A 85 -4.10 -4.91 -12.81
C LEU A 85 -4.75 -6.08 -13.57
N GLY A 86 -5.80 -6.64 -12.97
CA GLY A 86 -6.68 -7.62 -13.58
C GLY A 86 -8.02 -7.01 -13.96
N GLY A 87 -8.57 -7.38 -15.10
CA GLY A 87 -9.97 -7.12 -15.42
C GLY A 87 -10.90 -7.98 -14.54
N LYS A 88 -10.93 -9.28 -14.80
CA LYS A 88 -11.75 -10.26 -14.07
C LYS A 88 -11.05 -10.89 -12.87
N ALA A 89 -9.71 -10.98 -12.89
CA ALA A 89 -9.01 -11.61 -11.79
C ALA A 89 -7.55 -11.20 -11.66
N VAL A 90 -7.09 -11.13 -10.41
CA VAL A 90 -5.67 -11.10 -10.04
C VAL A 90 -5.42 -12.22 -9.03
N SER A 91 -4.44 -13.07 -9.32
CA SER A 91 -3.99 -14.13 -8.44
C SER A 91 -2.47 -14.04 -8.25
N LEU A 92 -2.03 -13.82 -7.02
CA LEU A 92 -0.63 -13.80 -6.62
C LEU A 92 -0.38 -14.94 -5.64
N LEU A 93 0.47 -15.89 -6.03
CA LEU A 93 0.81 -17.08 -5.25
C LEU A 93 2.31 -17.12 -5.02
N ALA A 94 2.74 -17.04 -3.77
CA ALA A 94 4.16 -17.08 -3.38
C ALA A 94 4.45 -18.25 -2.43
N GLY A 95 5.52 -19.00 -2.71
CA GLY A 95 6.00 -20.07 -1.82
C GLY A 95 6.60 -19.57 -0.51
N ARG A 96 6.88 -18.27 -0.39
CA ARG A 96 7.30 -17.59 0.84
C ARG A 96 6.47 -16.35 1.08
N ASN A 97 6.82 -15.19 0.49
CA ASN A 97 6.22 -13.91 0.86
C ASN A 97 5.64 -13.16 -0.34
N ILE A 98 4.63 -12.34 -0.07
CA ILE A 98 4.20 -11.28 -0.99
C ILE A 98 4.44 -9.94 -0.30
N THR A 99 5.21 -9.07 -0.94
CA THR A 99 5.49 -7.71 -0.47
C THR A 99 5.01 -6.72 -1.52
N SER A 100 4.16 -5.77 -1.12
CA SER A 100 3.79 -4.63 -1.94
C SER A 100 4.12 -3.35 -1.17
N GLU A 101 4.93 -2.49 -1.77
CA GLU A 101 5.53 -1.35 -1.06
C GLU A 101 5.48 -0.09 -1.91
N THR A 102 4.78 0.92 -1.39
CA THR A 102 4.81 2.28 -1.93
C THR A 102 6.20 2.88 -1.69
N THR A 103 6.78 3.43 -2.74
CA THR A 103 8.10 4.07 -2.69
C THR A 103 7.98 5.53 -2.26
N THR A 104 9.03 6.02 -1.61
CA THR A 104 9.17 7.43 -1.27
C THR A 104 10.41 8.02 -1.90
N ARG A 105 10.40 9.34 -2.09
CA ARG A 105 11.56 10.12 -2.49
C ARG A 105 11.81 11.17 -1.42
N SER A 106 13.09 11.47 -1.21
CA SER A 106 13.52 12.46 -0.26
C SER A 106 14.40 13.51 -0.92
N ASP A 107 14.30 14.74 -0.41
CA ASP A 107 15.20 15.85 -0.71
C ASP A 107 15.48 16.61 0.60
N GLY A 108 16.71 16.47 1.10
CA GLY A 108 17.07 16.88 2.46
C GLY A 108 16.16 16.20 3.49
N VAL A 109 15.47 17.02 4.30
CA VAL A 109 14.52 16.56 5.33
C VAL A 109 13.14 16.23 4.74
N ASN A 110 12.80 16.76 3.56
CA ASN A 110 11.52 16.52 2.93
C ASN A 110 11.45 15.09 2.39
N ARG A 111 10.27 14.48 2.51
CA ARG A 111 9.97 13.12 2.01
C ARG A 111 8.54 13.04 1.56
N TRP A 112 8.32 12.59 0.33
CA TRP A 112 6.98 12.41 -0.24
C TRP A 112 6.86 11.04 -0.90
N VAL A 113 5.63 10.62 -1.15
CA VAL A 113 5.34 9.41 -1.93
C VAL A 113 5.83 9.64 -3.37
N ASP A 114 6.70 8.76 -3.85
CA ASP A 114 7.18 8.79 -5.23
C ASP A 114 6.20 8.02 -6.13
N ARG A 115 6.07 6.72 -5.86
CA ARG A 115 5.16 5.84 -6.60
C ARG A 115 4.41 4.93 -5.66
N ARG A 116 3.08 4.99 -5.73
CA ARG A 116 2.22 4.04 -5.01
C ARG A 116 2.29 2.67 -5.63
N ALA A 117 2.38 1.64 -4.79
CA ALA A 117 2.21 0.26 -5.21
C ALA A 117 0.72 -0.11 -5.18
N GLY A 118 0.23 -0.70 -6.27
CA GLY A 118 -1.19 -1.01 -6.43
C GLY A 118 -1.44 -2.41 -6.97
N ILE A 119 -2.52 -3.04 -6.48
CA ILE A 119 -3.01 -4.34 -6.94
C ILE A 119 -4.53 -4.26 -7.11
N TYR A 120 -5.00 -4.41 -8.35
CA TYR A 120 -6.35 -4.04 -8.73
C TYR A 120 -7.06 -5.13 -9.51
N SER A 121 -8.33 -5.36 -9.17
CA SER A 121 -9.29 -6.12 -9.97
C SER A 121 -10.47 -5.21 -10.31
N GLU A 122 -10.66 -4.85 -11.57
CA GLU A 122 -11.56 -3.74 -11.96
C GLU A 122 -12.92 -4.15 -12.54
N GLY A 123 -13.09 -5.41 -12.90
CA GLY A 123 -14.33 -5.93 -13.48
C GLY A 123 -15.43 -6.15 -12.43
N ALA A 124 -16.68 -6.11 -12.88
CA ALA A 124 -17.88 -6.24 -12.04
C ALA A 124 -18.00 -7.58 -11.27
N ASP A 125 -17.31 -8.64 -11.74
CA ASP A 125 -17.19 -9.93 -11.04
C ASP A 125 -15.72 -10.23 -10.68
N GLY A 126 -14.96 -9.17 -10.41
CA GLY A 126 -13.53 -9.24 -10.13
C GLY A 126 -13.19 -10.14 -8.93
N HIS A 127 -12.19 -11.01 -9.09
CA HIS A 127 -11.63 -11.77 -7.98
C HIS A 127 -10.18 -11.37 -7.72
N LEU A 128 -9.85 -11.04 -6.48
CA LEU A 128 -8.48 -10.69 -6.08
C LEU A 128 -8.01 -11.67 -5.01
N THR A 129 -6.96 -12.44 -5.32
CA THR A 129 -6.36 -13.40 -4.39
C THR A 129 -4.87 -13.13 -4.23
N LEU A 130 -4.46 -12.92 -2.99
CA LEU A 130 -3.07 -12.85 -2.54
C LEU A 130 -2.86 -14.02 -1.58
N ARG A 131 -1.97 -14.96 -1.90
CA ARG A 131 -1.64 -16.07 -1.01
C ARG A 131 -0.14 -16.30 -0.90
N ALA A 132 0.36 -16.26 0.32
CA ALA A 132 1.76 -16.50 0.65
C ALA A 132 1.84 -17.60 1.71
N LEU A 133 2.78 -18.53 1.58
CA LEU A 133 2.96 -19.58 2.61
C LEU A 133 3.55 -19.04 3.91
N ASN A 134 4.29 -17.93 3.86
CA ASN A 134 4.77 -17.21 5.03
C ASN A 134 3.97 -15.91 5.22
N ASN A 135 4.45 -14.79 4.70
CA ASN A 135 3.90 -13.48 5.07
C ASN A 135 3.34 -12.71 3.87
N ILE A 136 2.34 -11.88 4.13
CA ILE A 136 1.92 -10.82 3.23
C ILE A 136 2.21 -9.49 3.93
N THR A 137 2.96 -8.60 3.29
CA THR A 137 3.28 -7.27 3.81
C THR A 137 2.91 -6.22 2.78
N LEU A 138 2.01 -5.33 3.17
CA LEU A 138 1.53 -4.22 2.36
C LEU A 138 1.90 -2.91 3.05
N THR A 139 2.82 -2.15 2.48
CA THR A 139 3.32 -0.89 3.05
C THR A 139 2.81 0.29 2.24
N GLY A 140 1.83 1.02 2.79
CA GLY A 140 1.17 2.14 2.10
C GLY A 140 0.59 1.76 0.72
N SER A 141 0.28 0.49 0.50
CA SER A 141 -0.20 -0.03 -0.79
C SER A 141 -1.68 0.28 -0.97
N ASP A 142 -2.14 0.22 -2.22
CA ASP A 142 -3.54 0.37 -2.58
C ASP A 142 -4.07 -0.91 -3.24
N ILE A 143 -5.00 -1.58 -2.57
CA ILE A 143 -5.60 -2.83 -3.04
C ILE A 143 -7.07 -2.56 -3.32
N ARG A 144 -7.52 -2.79 -4.55
CA ARG A 144 -8.92 -2.56 -4.92
C ARG A 144 -9.51 -3.71 -5.69
N ASN A 145 -10.71 -4.13 -5.30
CA ASN A 145 -11.55 -5.00 -6.10
C ASN A 145 -12.91 -4.34 -6.32
N ALA A 146 -13.24 -4.04 -7.58
CA ALA A 146 -14.50 -3.41 -7.96
C ALA A 146 -15.65 -4.41 -8.14
N GLY A 147 -15.40 -5.71 -8.01
CA GLY A 147 -16.43 -6.71 -8.22
C GLY A 147 -17.38 -6.82 -7.04
N GLU A 148 -18.64 -6.42 -7.22
CA GLU A 148 -19.72 -6.50 -6.19
C GLU A 148 -20.05 -7.95 -5.82
N ASN A 149 -20.07 -8.85 -6.82
CA ASN A 149 -20.18 -10.30 -6.60
C ASN A 149 -18.79 -10.96 -6.44
N GLY A 150 -17.75 -10.13 -6.46
CA GLY A 150 -16.37 -10.53 -6.37
C GLY A 150 -15.98 -10.99 -4.97
N LYS A 151 -14.85 -11.69 -4.89
CA LYS A 151 -14.22 -12.01 -3.60
C LYS A 151 -12.79 -11.50 -3.59
N THR A 152 -12.43 -10.83 -2.50
CA THR A 152 -11.08 -10.42 -2.20
C THR A 152 -10.55 -11.26 -1.04
N SER A 153 -9.42 -11.94 -1.22
CA SER A 153 -8.82 -12.80 -0.20
C SER A 153 -7.31 -12.56 -0.09
N LEU A 154 -6.86 -12.19 1.10
CA LEU A 154 -5.46 -12.09 1.48
C LEU A 154 -5.18 -13.18 2.51
N THR A 155 -4.35 -14.15 2.17
CA THR A 155 -4.09 -15.33 3.00
C THR A 155 -2.59 -15.53 3.21
N ALA A 156 -2.12 -15.30 4.42
CA ALA A 156 -0.75 -15.54 4.85
C ALA A 156 -0.68 -16.80 5.74
N GLY A 157 0.28 -17.69 5.50
CA GLY A 157 0.48 -18.85 6.39
C GLY A 157 1.01 -18.46 7.78
N HIS A 158 1.71 -17.33 7.89
CA HIS A 158 2.20 -16.74 9.14
C HIS A 158 1.50 -15.39 9.39
N ASP A 159 2.08 -14.28 8.95
CA ASP A 159 1.62 -12.94 9.34
C ASP A 159 1.11 -12.12 8.15
N LEU A 160 0.02 -11.37 8.36
CA LEU A 160 -0.49 -10.36 7.42
C LEU A 160 -0.30 -8.97 8.03
N ARG A 161 0.49 -8.12 7.37
CA ARG A 161 0.84 -6.78 7.85
C ARG A 161 0.37 -5.70 6.88
N LEU A 162 -0.40 -4.74 7.40
CA LEU A 162 -0.80 -3.51 6.72
C LEU A 162 -0.05 -2.35 7.38
N ASP A 163 1.09 -2.01 6.81
CA ASP A 163 2.07 -1.07 7.35
C ASP A 163 1.95 0.32 6.68
N THR A 164 2.66 1.30 7.26
CA THR A 164 2.60 2.71 6.87
C THR A 164 3.77 3.13 6.00
N VAL A 165 3.52 4.12 5.14
CA VAL A 165 4.55 4.98 4.56
C VAL A 165 4.53 6.31 5.30
N SER A 166 5.70 6.86 5.63
CA SER A 166 5.80 8.16 6.27
C SER A 166 6.26 9.22 5.27
N THR A 167 5.60 10.38 5.30
CA THR A 167 5.97 11.59 4.55
C THR A 167 6.40 12.67 5.53
N VAL A 168 7.28 13.55 5.07
CA VAL A 168 7.82 14.66 5.84
C VAL A 168 7.79 15.91 4.97
N ARG A 169 7.24 16.99 5.50
CA ARG A 169 7.33 18.32 4.94
C ARG A 169 8.00 19.23 5.95
N SER A 170 9.12 19.81 5.57
CA SER A 170 9.83 20.79 6.37
C SER A 170 10.00 22.07 5.57
N GLN A 171 9.63 23.20 6.17
CA GLN A 171 9.74 24.54 5.60
C GLN A 171 10.45 25.46 6.57
N GLU A 172 11.38 26.24 6.05
CA GLU A 172 12.03 27.33 6.77
C GLU A 172 11.80 28.62 5.98
N SER A 173 11.42 29.68 6.70
CA SER A 173 11.27 31.03 6.17
C SER A 173 12.08 31.96 7.05
N ASP A 174 13.00 32.70 6.45
CA ASP A 174 13.79 33.75 7.10
C ASP A 174 13.45 35.07 6.41
N TRP A 175 12.90 36.01 7.18
CA TRP A 175 12.51 37.35 6.71
C TRP A 175 13.53 38.42 7.11
N GLY A 176 14.67 38.02 7.67
CA GLY A 176 15.75 38.87 8.13
C GLY A 176 15.42 39.61 9.43
N LYS A 177 16.42 40.34 9.96
CA LYS A 177 16.32 41.07 11.25
C LYS A 177 15.88 40.17 12.42
N ASP A 178 16.39 38.95 12.45
CA ASP A 178 16.04 37.90 13.41
C ASP A 178 14.56 37.46 13.33
N ASN A 179 13.86 37.60 12.19
CA ASN A 179 12.51 37.07 12.01
C ASN A 179 12.57 35.77 11.22
N TRP A 180 12.17 34.64 11.82
CA TRP A 180 12.18 33.34 11.16
C TRP A 180 11.00 32.46 11.58
N ARG A 181 10.61 31.51 10.72
CA ARG A 181 9.60 30.49 10.98
C ARG A 181 10.07 29.16 10.44
N ARG A 182 9.95 28.11 11.25
CA ARG A 182 10.30 26.72 10.90
C ARG A 182 9.12 25.82 11.18
N GLU A 183 8.70 25.07 10.19
CA GLU A 183 7.60 24.11 10.28
C GLU A 183 8.10 22.73 9.86
N HIS A 184 7.75 21.72 10.63
CA HIS A 184 8.04 20.31 10.36
C HIS A 184 6.77 19.50 10.58
N ILE A 185 6.31 18.83 9.52
CA ILE A 185 5.13 17.99 9.54
C ILE A 185 5.56 16.59 9.11
N GLN A 186 5.27 15.59 9.94
CA GLN A 186 5.44 14.17 9.60
C GLN A 186 4.10 13.47 9.70
N THR A 187 3.72 12.72 8.66
CA THR A 187 2.46 11.96 8.65
C THR A 187 2.72 10.52 8.23
N GLU A 188 2.11 9.58 8.95
CA GLU A 188 2.04 8.17 8.57
C GLU A 188 0.75 7.88 7.81
N SER A 189 0.86 7.30 6.61
CA SER A 189 -0.28 6.84 5.81
C SER A 189 -0.20 5.33 5.65
N GLY A 190 -1.21 4.59 6.11
CA GLY A 190 -1.27 3.14 5.98
C GLY A 190 -1.68 2.64 4.60
N THR A 191 -1.73 1.33 4.49
CA THR A 191 -2.30 0.60 3.35
C THR A 191 -3.81 0.82 3.25
N ARG A 192 -4.31 0.93 2.03
CA ARG A 192 -5.75 1.00 1.72
C ARG A 192 -6.19 -0.29 1.03
N ILE A 193 -7.31 -0.86 1.48
CA ILE A 193 -7.96 -2.01 0.87
C ILE A 193 -9.44 -1.65 0.68
N HIS A 194 -9.92 -1.70 -0.56
CA HIS A 194 -11.32 -1.49 -0.89
C HIS A 194 -11.86 -2.68 -1.69
N ALA A 195 -12.93 -3.31 -1.22
CA ALA A 195 -13.59 -4.41 -1.94
C ALA A 195 -15.10 -4.20 -2.03
N ALA A 196 -15.64 -4.12 -3.25
CA ALA A 196 -17.09 -4.01 -3.44
C ALA A 196 -17.83 -5.27 -2.95
N GLY A 197 -17.29 -6.46 -3.21
CA GLY A 197 -17.76 -7.72 -2.64
C GLY A 197 -16.99 -8.13 -1.38
N ASP A 198 -17.18 -9.38 -0.94
CA ASP A 198 -16.63 -9.89 0.32
C ASP A 198 -15.10 -9.76 0.41
N LEU A 199 -14.63 -9.33 1.59
CA LEU A 199 -13.21 -9.21 1.92
C LEU A 199 -12.83 -10.17 3.04
N VAL A 200 -11.88 -11.06 2.74
CA VAL A 200 -11.30 -12.01 3.71
C VAL A 200 -9.83 -11.72 3.91
N LEU A 201 -9.46 -11.44 5.16
CA LEU A 201 -8.09 -11.34 5.64
C LEU A 201 -7.80 -12.53 6.55
N SER A 202 -6.79 -13.33 6.23
CA SER A 202 -6.45 -14.53 7.01
C SER A 202 -4.96 -14.66 7.22
N ALA A 203 -4.57 -14.92 8.47
CA ALA A 203 -3.19 -15.17 8.86
C ALA A 203 -3.13 -16.38 9.81
N GLY A 204 -2.22 -17.32 9.55
CA GLY A 204 -2.02 -18.47 10.44
C GLY A 204 -1.47 -18.10 11.83
N ARG A 205 -0.86 -16.91 11.95
CA ARG A 205 -0.38 -16.33 13.21
C ARG A 205 -1.05 -14.99 13.47
N ASP A 206 -0.50 -13.88 12.98
CA ASP A 206 -0.91 -12.55 13.43
C ASP A 206 -1.42 -11.68 12.25
N ILE A 207 -2.47 -10.89 12.48
CA ILE A 207 -2.88 -9.79 11.59
C ILE A 207 -2.54 -8.47 12.31
N SER A 208 -1.82 -7.57 11.65
CA SER A 208 -1.55 -6.23 12.20
C SER A 208 -1.78 -5.15 11.17
N ALA A 209 -2.46 -4.07 11.58
CA ALA A 209 -2.72 -2.90 10.76
C ALA A 209 -2.38 -1.61 11.53
N THR A 210 -1.72 -0.68 10.87
CA THR A 210 -1.38 0.65 11.43
C THR A 210 -1.76 1.74 10.45
N ALA A 211 -2.56 2.72 10.91
CA ALA A 211 -3.16 3.77 10.08
C ALA A 211 -3.78 3.26 8.76
N ALA A 212 -4.27 2.02 8.75
CA ALA A 212 -4.77 1.36 7.55
C ALA A 212 -6.26 1.67 7.35
N ASP A 213 -6.71 1.69 6.10
CA ASP A 213 -8.11 1.83 5.73
C ASP A 213 -8.54 0.55 5.01
N VAL A 214 -9.39 -0.25 5.64
CA VAL A 214 -9.86 -1.54 5.14
C VAL A 214 -11.37 -1.50 5.07
N THR A 215 -11.91 -1.33 3.87
CA THR A 215 -13.33 -1.09 3.64
C THR A 215 -13.88 -2.11 2.63
N THR A 216 -15.09 -2.59 2.88
CA THR A 216 -15.86 -3.40 1.93
C THR A 216 -17.31 -2.99 1.90
N ASP A 217 -17.97 -3.09 0.74
CA ASP A 217 -19.41 -2.81 0.64
C ASP A 217 -20.26 -4.03 1.08
N ALA A 218 -19.62 -5.16 1.37
CA ALA A 218 -20.24 -6.43 1.76
C ALA A 218 -19.67 -6.95 3.10
N ALA A 219 -19.33 -8.24 3.20
CA ALA A 219 -18.82 -8.81 4.45
C ALA A 219 -17.30 -8.70 4.57
N LEU A 220 -16.82 -8.16 5.70
CA LEU A 220 -15.44 -8.20 6.13
C LEU A 220 -15.23 -9.34 7.14
N THR A 221 -14.33 -10.27 6.82
CA THR A 221 -13.86 -11.28 7.78
C THR A 221 -12.34 -11.15 7.95
N ALA A 222 -11.88 -10.95 9.19
CA ALA A 222 -10.46 -10.99 9.51
C ALA A 222 -10.20 -12.07 10.57
N GLN A 223 -9.36 -13.06 10.22
CA GLN A 223 -9.05 -14.20 11.08
C GLN A 223 -7.55 -14.36 11.30
N ALA A 224 -7.12 -14.25 12.55
CA ALA A 224 -5.75 -14.52 12.99
C ALA A 224 -5.68 -15.80 13.84
N GLY A 225 -4.72 -16.68 13.56
CA GLY A 225 -4.50 -17.88 14.40
C GLY A 225 -4.04 -17.55 15.83
N ARG A 226 -3.46 -16.37 16.04
CA ARG A 226 -3.01 -15.83 17.33
C ARG A 226 -3.63 -14.48 17.59
N ASP A 227 -3.01 -13.38 17.17
CA ASP A 227 -3.40 -12.04 17.61
C ASP A 227 -3.85 -11.17 16.41
N LEU A 228 -4.89 -10.36 16.61
CA LEU A 228 -5.32 -9.32 15.67
C LEU A 228 -5.10 -7.95 16.31
N ARG A 229 -4.28 -7.09 15.67
CA ARG A 229 -3.91 -5.78 16.20
C ARG A 229 -4.24 -4.65 15.23
N LEU A 230 -5.05 -3.70 15.66
CA LEU A 230 -5.34 -2.45 14.96
C LEU A 230 -4.74 -1.29 15.76
N ASN A 231 -3.83 -0.53 15.15
CA ASN A 231 -3.14 0.58 15.81
C ASN A 231 -3.36 1.88 15.04
N ALA A 232 -3.46 2.99 15.76
CA ALA A 232 -3.26 4.30 15.17
C ALA A 232 -1.79 4.47 14.73
N GLY A 233 -1.60 5.10 13.57
CA GLY A 233 -0.35 5.77 13.25
C GLY A 233 -0.34 7.20 13.80
N ASN A 234 0.63 8.00 13.36
CA ASN A 234 0.84 9.34 13.89
C ASN A 234 0.91 10.40 12.80
N SER A 235 0.37 11.58 13.11
CA SER A 235 0.65 12.83 12.42
C SER A 235 1.19 13.84 13.43
N VAL A 236 2.41 14.32 13.19
CA VAL A 236 3.16 15.21 14.05
C VAL A 236 3.37 16.54 13.34
N THR A 237 3.13 17.64 14.04
CA THR A 237 3.42 19.00 13.57
C THR A 237 4.22 19.73 14.64
N ASP A 238 5.42 20.18 14.28
CA ASP A 238 6.28 21.04 15.07
C ASP A 238 6.44 22.38 14.34
N LEU A 239 6.09 23.47 15.00
CA LEU A 239 6.21 24.84 14.48
C LEU A 239 6.97 25.67 15.50
N ALA A 240 8.00 26.37 15.04
CA ALA A 240 8.71 27.38 15.81
C ALA A 240 8.76 28.69 15.02
N GLU A 241 8.46 29.80 15.68
CA GLU A 241 8.49 31.13 15.09
C GLU A 241 9.18 32.11 16.04
N HIS A 242 10.06 32.92 15.48
CA HIS A 242 10.69 34.02 16.18
C HIS A 242 10.44 35.31 15.40
N SER A 243 9.99 36.35 16.10
CA SER A 243 9.79 37.67 15.53
C SER A 243 10.44 38.74 16.39
N LYS A 244 11.01 39.75 15.72
CA LYS A 244 11.69 40.88 16.34
C LYS A 244 11.32 42.17 15.63
N GLU A 245 10.76 43.09 16.39
CA GLU A 245 10.43 44.43 15.94
C GLU A 245 11.29 45.45 16.69
N SER A 246 11.97 46.33 15.95
CA SER A 246 12.82 47.37 16.52
C SER A 246 12.50 48.73 15.90
N SER A 247 12.35 49.77 16.73
CA SER A 247 12.19 51.16 16.30
C SER A 247 13.29 52.04 16.92
N ARG A 248 13.77 53.04 16.16
CA ARG A 248 14.71 54.05 16.65
C ARG A 248 14.18 55.45 16.37
N GLY A 249 14.11 56.28 17.41
CA GLY A 249 13.88 57.72 17.32
C GLY A 249 15.18 58.52 17.51
N LEU A 250 15.10 59.85 17.44
CA LEU A 250 16.28 60.75 17.51
C LEU A 250 17.01 60.73 18.86
N LEU A 251 16.40 60.20 19.93
CA LEU A 251 16.96 60.21 21.30
C LEU A 251 16.83 58.87 22.07
N SER A 252 16.06 57.89 21.56
CA SER A 252 15.89 56.56 22.19
C SER A 252 15.48 55.49 21.17
N GLY A 253 15.69 54.20 21.50
CA GLY A 253 15.27 53.06 20.70
C GLY A 253 14.54 52.01 21.53
N HIS A 254 13.62 51.29 20.90
CA HIS A 254 12.82 50.23 21.52
C HIS A 254 12.89 48.97 20.66
N SER A 255 12.99 47.80 21.29
CA SER A 255 12.97 46.49 20.62
C SER A 255 12.02 45.57 21.37
N SER A 256 11.24 44.79 20.63
CA SER A 256 10.35 43.76 21.14
C SER A 256 10.65 42.47 20.39
N GLU A 257 10.73 41.36 21.12
CA GLU A 257 10.98 40.02 20.57
C GLU A 257 9.88 39.07 21.06
N ARG A 258 9.50 38.11 20.21
CA ARG A 258 8.53 37.06 20.53
C ARG A 258 9.01 35.74 19.95
N HIS A 259 8.94 34.69 20.76
CA HIS A 259 9.29 33.33 20.40
C HIS A 259 8.13 32.40 20.75
N ASP A 260 7.56 31.74 19.75
CA ASP A 260 6.40 30.86 19.89
C ASP A 260 6.73 29.46 19.35
N GLU A 261 6.33 28.42 20.08
CA GLU A 261 6.47 27.03 19.68
C GLU A 261 5.13 26.29 19.81
N VAL A 262 4.82 25.44 18.82
CA VAL A 262 3.62 24.60 18.80
C VAL A 262 4.02 23.17 18.45
N HIS A 263 3.65 22.23 19.30
CA HIS A 263 3.83 20.79 19.11
C HIS A 263 2.48 20.08 19.14
N THR A 264 2.10 19.46 18.03
CA THR A 264 0.85 18.71 17.89
C THR A 264 1.13 17.27 17.51
N ARG A 265 0.46 16.32 18.17
CA ARG A 265 0.47 14.90 17.83
C ARG A 265 -0.98 14.44 17.70
N GLN A 266 -1.32 13.92 16.53
CA GLN A 266 -2.65 13.42 16.21
C GLN A 266 -2.55 11.95 15.83
N ALA A 267 -3.45 11.13 16.37
CA ALA A 267 -3.61 9.74 15.96
C ALA A 267 -4.19 9.69 14.53
N VAL A 268 -3.60 8.86 13.68
CA VAL A 268 -4.17 8.48 12.38
C VAL A 268 -4.74 7.08 12.53
N SER A 269 -6.06 6.98 12.73
CA SER A 269 -6.70 5.72 13.08
C SER A 269 -6.55 4.64 12.00
N THR A 270 -6.50 3.38 12.42
CA THR A 270 -6.87 2.27 11.53
C THR A 270 -8.39 2.16 11.49
N GLU A 271 -8.97 1.96 10.31
CA GLU A 271 -10.40 1.79 10.08
C GLU A 271 -10.65 0.44 9.40
N LEU A 272 -11.47 -0.42 10.00
CA LEU A 272 -12.00 -1.63 9.38
C LEU A 272 -13.53 -1.50 9.27
N SER A 273 -14.07 -1.45 8.05
CA SER A 273 -15.50 -1.24 7.83
C SER A 273 -16.13 -2.20 6.81
N GLY A 274 -17.40 -2.53 7.03
CA GLY A 274 -18.21 -3.30 6.09
C GLY A 274 -19.68 -3.45 6.50
N GLU A 275 -20.52 -4.02 5.64
CA GLU A 275 -21.92 -4.28 5.98
C GLU A 275 -22.01 -5.24 7.16
N THR A 276 -21.20 -6.29 7.16
CA THR A 276 -20.93 -7.10 8.35
C THR A 276 -19.43 -7.17 8.58
N VAL A 277 -19.03 -7.15 9.85
CA VAL A 277 -17.62 -7.27 10.24
C VAL A 277 -17.47 -8.37 11.28
N HIS A 278 -16.69 -9.39 10.94
CA HIS A 278 -16.31 -10.47 11.84
C HIS A 278 -14.79 -10.50 12.04
N LEU A 279 -14.36 -10.14 13.25
CA LEU A 279 -12.96 -10.22 13.67
C LEU A 279 -12.78 -11.39 14.61
N GLN A 280 -11.86 -12.30 14.27
CA GLN A 280 -11.57 -13.47 15.08
C GLN A 280 -10.09 -13.63 15.31
N SER A 281 -9.71 -13.92 16.55
CA SER A 281 -8.34 -14.29 16.91
C SER A 281 -8.31 -15.51 17.82
N GLY A 282 -7.28 -16.36 17.67
CA GLY A 282 -7.07 -17.50 18.56
C GLY A 282 -6.59 -17.10 19.96
N ARG A 283 -6.10 -15.87 20.13
CA ARG A 283 -5.58 -15.31 21.38
C ARG A 283 -6.22 -13.94 21.64
N ASP A 284 -5.59 -12.84 21.24
CA ASP A 284 -6.08 -11.50 21.60
C ASP A 284 -6.56 -10.70 20.38
N ILE A 285 -7.54 -9.84 20.58
CA ILE A 285 -7.87 -8.74 19.67
C ILE A 285 -7.53 -7.44 20.40
N SER A 286 -6.69 -6.59 19.82
CA SER A 286 -6.38 -5.27 20.35
C SER A 286 -6.72 -4.18 19.33
N VAL A 287 -7.50 -3.18 19.74
CA VAL A 287 -7.91 -2.03 18.93
C VAL A 287 -7.50 -0.76 19.67
N SER A 288 -6.41 -0.10 19.23
CA SER A 288 -5.87 1.10 19.88
C SER A 288 -5.93 2.30 18.96
N GLY A 289 -6.65 3.35 19.37
CA GLY A 289 -6.86 4.58 18.59
C GLY A 289 -7.44 4.31 17.20
N SER A 290 -8.24 3.26 17.09
CA SER A 290 -8.69 2.67 15.82
C SER A 290 -10.18 2.36 15.88
N ASN A 291 -10.79 2.20 14.71
CA ASN A 291 -12.22 2.00 14.55
C ASN A 291 -12.51 0.66 13.86
N VAL A 292 -13.60 0.02 14.29
CA VAL A 292 -14.20 -1.13 13.62
C VAL A 292 -15.68 -0.81 13.45
N VAL A 293 -16.13 -0.65 12.21
CA VAL A 293 -17.45 -0.11 11.89
C VAL A 293 -18.25 -1.11 11.07
N SER A 294 -19.51 -1.31 11.45
CA SER A 294 -20.44 -2.12 10.68
C SER A 294 -21.80 -1.42 10.58
N SER A 295 -22.41 -1.41 9.39
CA SER A 295 -23.80 -0.95 9.20
C SER A 295 -24.83 -1.99 9.61
N GLY A 296 -24.46 -3.27 9.57
CA GLY A 296 -25.26 -4.41 10.03
C GLY A 296 -24.68 -5.04 11.31
N ASN A 297 -24.08 -6.22 11.17
CA ASN A 297 -23.60 -7.01 12.30
C ASN A 297 -22.09 -6.87 12.53
N LEU A 298 -21.73 -6.53 13.76
CA LEU A 298 -20.35 -6.55 14.24
C LEU A 298 -20.12 -7.69 15.23
N ALA A 299 -19.14 -8.55 14.96
CA ALA A 299 -18.72 -9.63 15.84
C ALA A 299 -17.20 -9.59 16.08
N LEU A 300 -16.79 -9.58 17.35
CA LEU A 300 -15.39 -9.68 17.77
C LEU A 300 -15.23 -10.90 18.68
N GLN A 301 -14.44 -11.87 18.25
CA GLN A 301 -14.18 -13.10 18.99
C GLN A 301 -12.69 -13.28 19.24
N ALA A 302 -12.27 -12.97 20.46
CA ALA A 302 -10.93 -13.26 20.94
C ALA A 302 -10.92 -14.56 21.76
N GLY A 303 -9.96 -15.45 21.50
CA GLY A 303 -9.81 -16.69 22.28
C GLY A 303 -9.35 -16.49 23.72
N ARG A 304 -8.74 -15.34 24.04
CA ARG A 304 -8.25 -14.96 25.36
C ARG A 304 -8.70 -13.57 25.79
N GLY A 305 -8.36 -12.51 25.05
CA GLY A 305 -8.59 -11.14 25.50
C GLY A 305 -9.00 -10.18 24.38
N LEU A 306 -9.95 -9.30 24.68
CA LEU A 306 -10.31 -8.16 23.83
C LEU A 306 -9.90 -6.87 24.57
N ASP A 307 -9.02 -6.10 23.96
CA ASP A 307 -8.54 -4.81 24.48
C ASP A 307 -8.90 -3.68 23.49
N ILE A 308 -9.55 -2.63 23.97
CA ILE A 308 -9.98 -1.49 23.16
C ILE A 308 -9.59 -0.22 23.89
N THR A 309 -8.71 0.56 23.27
CA THR A 309 -8.16 1.81 23.79
C THR A 309 -8.29 2.92 22.76
N THR A 310 -8.40 4.15 23.24
CA THR A 310 -8.49 5.37 22.41
C THR A 310 -7.15 6.04 22.24
#